data_AF-A0A176YTZ2-F1
#
_entry.id   AF-A0A176YTZ2-F1
#
_cell.length_a   1.000
_cell.length_b   1.000
_cell.length_c   1.000
_cell.angle_alpha   90.00
_cell.angle_beta   90.00
_cell.angle_gamma   90.00
#
_symmetry.space_group_name_H-M   'P 1'
#
loop_
_entity.id
_entity.type
_entity.pdbx_description
1 polymer ?
#
loop_
_entity_poly.entity_id
_entity_poly.type
_entity_poly.pdbx_seq_one_letter_code
_entity_poly.pdbx_strand_id
1 'polypeptide(L)'
;MQRRIIHAACAVLALLIASNSSVRAQCALPYQLTNGQPADATQVMANYNALLTCLNNAAPTGSTNALQYNAGSGAFGAVGPLTPLAVQAACTVPCSPAGPPPRARDC
;
A
#
# COMPACT_ATOMS: atom_id res chain seq x y z
N MET A 1 -25.56 29.19 -20.96
CA MET A 1 -24.10 29.14 -20.66
C MET A 1 -23.79 28.86 -19.17
N GLN A 2 -24.53 29.42 -18.20
CA GLN A 2 -24.26 29.25 -16.75
C GLN A 2 -24.17 27.79 -16.24
N ARG A 3 -25.00 26.86 -16.73
CA ARG A 3 -24.96 25.45 -16.27
C ARG A 3 -23.62 24.76 -16.52
N ARG A 4 -22.94 25.08 -17.64
CA ARG A 4 -21.62 24.51 -17.96
C ARG A 4 -20.53 25.06 -17.04
N ILE A 5 -20.67 26.32 -16.62
CA ILE A 5 -19.73 26.99 -15.70
C ILE A 5 -19.86 26.40 -14.29
N ILE A 6 -21.09 26.10 -13.84
CA ILE A 6 -21.32 25.49 -12.51
C ILE A 6 -20.71 24.08 -12.44
N HIS A 7 -20.85 23.26 -13.49
CA HIS A 7 -20.24 21.93 -13.51
C HIS A 7 -18.70 21.99 -13.56
N ALA A 8 -18.13 22.91 -14.35
CA ALA A 8 -16.68 23.10 -14.40
C ALA A 8 -16.11 23.55 -13.04
N ALA A 9 -16.78 24.50 -12.37
CA ALA A 9 -16.38 24.97 -11.05
C ALA A 9 -16.43 23.85 -10.00
N CYS A 10 -17.47 23.02 -10.03
CA CYS A 10 -17.60 21.89 -9.09
C CYS A 10 -16.54 20.81 -9.33
N ALA A 11 -16.20 20.52 -10.59
CA ALA A 11 -15.15 19.56 -10.95
C ALA A 11 -13.75 20.05 -10.53
N VAL A 12 -13.45 21.33 -10.73
CA VAL A 12 -12.17 21.93 -10.30
C VAL A 12 -12.06 21.95 -8.77
N LEU A 13 -13.16 22.29 -8.07
CA LEU A 13 -13.19 22.27 -6.61
C LEU A 13 -12.95 20.86 -6.08
N ALA A 14 -13.59 19.82 -6.64
CA ALA A 14 -13.39 18.43 -6.26
C ALA A 14 -11.94 17.96 -6.45
N LEU A 15 -11.28 18.40 -7.53
CA LEU A 15 -9.87 18.04 -7.82
C LEU A 15 -8.89 18.66 -6.82
N LEU A 16 -9.20 19.86 -6.32
CA LEU A 16 -8.39 20.56 -5.31
C LEU A 16 -8.49 19.94 -3.91
N ILE A 17 -9.60 19.28 -3.58
CA ILE A 17 -9.75 18.58 -2.29
C ILE A 17 -9.04 17.22 -2.32
N ALA A 18 -9.02 16.55 -3.47
CA ALA A 18 -8.44 15.22 -3.66
C ALA A 18 -6.90 15.21 -3.71
N SER A 19 -6.24 16.34 -3.93
CA SER A 19 -4.77 16.42 -4.06
C SER A 19 -3.99 16.37 -2.73
N ASN A 20 -4.67 16.23 -1.58
CA ASN A 20 -4.04 16.17 -0.26
C ASN A 20 -3.62 14.76 0.19
N SER A 21 -3.54 13.78 -0.72
CA SER A 21 -2.96 12.48 -0.40
C SER A 21 -1.44 12.57 -0.35
N SER A 22 -0.92 13.16 0.73
CA SER A 22 0.46 12.95 1.14
C SER A 22 0.61 11.49 1.56
N VAL A 23 0.89 10.61 0.61
CA VAL A 23 1.45 9.28 0.91
C VAL A 23 2.89 9.53 1.36
N ARG A 24 3.03 10.00 2.60
CA ARG A 24 4.29 9.89 3.32
C ARG A 24 4.50 8.40 3.52
N ALA A 25 5.71 7.91 3.23
CA ALA A 25 6.11 6.62 3.77
C ALA A 25 5.70 6.60 5.26
N GLN A 26 5.03 5.54 5.71
CA GLN A 26 4.47 5.45 7.07
C GLN A 26 5.53 5.56 8.18
N CYS A 27 6.80 5.65 7.80
CA CYS A 27 7.96 5.64 8.66
C CYS A 27 8.45 7.07 8.92
N ALA A 28 8.20 7.55 10.13
CA ALA A 28 8.87 8.74 10.62
C ALA A 28 10.34 8.42 10.92
N LEU A 29 11.25 9.11 10.24
CA LEU A 29 12.69 9.01 10.49
C LEU A 29 13.13 10.09 11.49
N PRO A 30 13.94 9.73 12.51
CA PRO A 30 14.40 10.68 13.52
C PRO A 30 15.42 11.71 13.02
N TYR A 31 16.21 11.39 11.99
CA TYR A 31 17.24 12.28 11.46
C TYR A 31 17.07 12.52 9.96
N GLN A 32 17.27 13.77 9.52
CA GLN A 32 17.39 14.08 8.08
C GLN A 32 18.86 14.16 7.69
N LEU A 33 19.32 13.17 6.94
CA LEU A 33 20.67 13.10 6.41
C LEU A 33 20.73 13.92 5.11
N THR A 34 21.54 14.98 5.08
CA THR A 34 21.75 15.83 3.89
C THR A 34 23.15 15.61 3.31
N ASN A 35 23.28 15.75 1.99
CA ASN A 35 24.56 15.60 1.30
C ASN A 35 25.56 16.65 1.79
N GLY A 36 26.80 16.21 2.06
CA GLY A 36 27.87 17.07 2.56
C GLY A 36 28.02 17.09 4.08
N GLN A 37 27.13 16.42 4.83
CA GLN A 37 27.34 16.13 6.25
C GLN A 37 28.25 14.90 6.41
N PRO A 38 29.21 14.89 7.36
CA PRO A 38 29.91 13.67 7.75
C PRO A 38 28.89 12.62 8.18
N ALA A 39 28.97 11.41 7.60
CA ALA A 39 28.04 10.33 7.93
C ALA A 39 28.31 9.84 9.36
N ASP A 40 27.53 10.33 10.32
CA ASP A 40 27.52 9.84 11.69
C ASP A 40 26.81 8.47 11.74
N ALA A 41 27.57 7.43 12.09
CA ALA A 41 27.07 6.06 12.19
C ALA A 41 25.86 5.95 13.15
N THR A 42 25.80 6.80 14.18
CA THR A 42 24.69 6.81 15.15
C THR A 42 23.38 7.22 14.47
N GLN A 43 23.43 8.27 13.64
CA GLN A 43 22.25 8.82 12.97
C GLN A 43 21.77 7.90 11.85
N VAL A 44 22.70 7.32 11.08
CA VAL A 44 22.39 6.36 10.04
C VAL A 44 21.75 5.09 10.64
N MET A 45 22.33 4.55 11.70
CA MET A 45 21.79 3.34 12.35
C MET A 45 20.45 3.61 13.05
N ALA A 46 20.26 4.80 13.64
CA ALA A 46 18.98 5.18 14.21
C ALA A 46 17.88 5.26 13.14
N ASN A 47 18.17 5.86 11.98
CA ASN A 47 17.26 5.89 10.84
C ASN A 47 16.96 4.49 10.29
N TYR A 48 17.97 3.62 10.19
CA TYR A 48 17.80 2.23 9.75
C TYR A 48 16.89 1.45 10.70
N ASN A 49 17.13 1.54 12.01
CA ASN A 49 16.30 0.86 13.02
C ASN A 49 14.86 1.42 13.04
N ALA A 50 14.68 2.72 12.83
CA ALA A 50 13.36 3.34 12.70
C ALA A 50 12.60 2.83 11.48
N LEU A 51 13.28 2.68 10.33
CA LEU A 51 12.71 2.07 9.12
C LEU A 51 12.36 0.60 9.34
N LEU A 52 13.26 -0.18 9.92
CA LEU A 52 13.03 -1.60 10.19
C LEU A 52 11.82 -1.80 11.12
N THR A 53 11.74 -1.02 12.20
CA THR A 53 10.60 -1.03 13.13
C THR A 53 9.32 -0.63 12.41
N CYS A 54 9.37 0.42 11.60
CA CYS A 54 8.21 0.86 10.84
C CYS A 54 7.73 -0.21 9.86
N LEU A 55 8.63 -0.88 9.13
CA LEU A 55 8.26 -1.94 8.19
C LEU A 55 7.70 -3.16 8.91
N ASN A 56 8.23 -3.51 10.08
CA ASN A 56 7.67 -4.58 10.90
C ASN A 56 6.29 -4.21 11.46
N ASN A 57 6.06 -2.94 11.76
CA ASN A 57 4.78 -2.41 12.27
C ASN A 57 3.79 -2.04 11.17
N ALA A 58 4.25 -1.83 9.95
CA ALA A 58 3.44 -1.80 8.74
C ALA A 58 3.00 -3.25 8.50
N ALA A 59 2.16 -3.71 9.42
CA ALA A 59 1.85 -5.09 9.60
C ALA A 59 1.26 -5.60 8.29
N PRO A 60 1.80 -6.72 7.79
CA PRO A 60 1.23 -7.36 6.63
C PRO A 60 -0.19 -7.77 7.10
N THR A 61 -1.26 -7.35 6.44
CA THR A 61 -2.64 -7.51 6.95
C THR A 61 -2.96 -8.96 7.29
N GLY A 62 -3.77 -9.18 8.33
CA GLY A 62 -4.26 -10.51 8.73
C GLY A 62 -3.50 -11.15 9.89
N SER A 63 -3.99 -12.32 10.33
CA SER A 63 -3.39 -13.11 11.40
C SER A 63 -2.15 -13.87 10.91
N THR A 64 -1.32 -14.38 11.83
CA THR A 64 -0.24 -15.34 11.50
C THR A 64 -0.76 -16.46 10.60
N ASN A 65 -0.03 -16.77 9.52
CA ASN A 65 -0.40 -17.72 8.47
C ASN A 65 -1.56 -17.29 7.53
N ALA A 66 -1.92 -16.01 7.48
CA ALA A 66 -2.87 -15.50 6.49
C ALA A 66 -2.22 -15.29 5.12
N LEU A 67 -2.98 -15.49 4.03
CA LEU A 67 -2.56 -15.02 2.70
C LEU A 67 -2.84 -13.54 2.60
N GLN A 68 -1.83 -12.78 2.21
CA GLN A 68 -2.00 -11.38 1.86
C GLN A 68 -2.10 -11.18 0.37
N TYR A 69 -3.01 -10.30 0.00
CA TYR A 69 -3.21 -9.87 -1.37
C TYR A 69 -3.28 -8.35 -1.41
N ASN A 70 -2.94 -7.79 -2.57
CA ASN A 70 -3.10 -6.36 -2.82
C ASN A 70 -4.60 -6.06 -2.96
N ALA A 71 -5.17 -5.31 -2.02
CA ALA A 71 -6.59 -4.96 -2.00
C ALA A 71 -6.92 -3.73 -2.87
N GLY A 72 -5.94 -3.19 -3.59
CA GLY A 72 -6.06 -1.94 -4.35
C GLY A 72 -5.71 -0.72 -3.51
N SER A 73 -5.48 0.43 -4.17
CA SER A 73 -5.19 1.73 -3.53
C SER A 73 -3.98 1.79 -2.58
N GLY A 74 -3.05 0.84 -2.69
CA GLY A 74 -1.89 0.73 -1.78
C GLY A 74 -2.21 0.06 -0.43
N ALA A 75 -3.40 -0.53 -0.28
CA ALA A 75 -3.79 -1.29 0.90
C ALA A 75 -3.51 -2.79 0.71
N PHE A 76 -3.12 -3.44 1.80
CA PHE A 76 -3.05 -4.90 1.86
C PHE A 76 -4.39 -5.43 2.41
N GLY A 77 -4.86 -6.54 1.85
CA GLY A 77 -5.97 -7.34 2.37
C GLY A 77 -5.47 -8.71 2.79
N ALA A 78 -6.28 -9.45 3.56
CA ALA A 78 -5.88 -10.77 4.03
C ALA A 78 -7.05 -11.75 4.11
N VAL A 79 -6.78 -13.00 3.73
CA VAL A 79 -7.67 -14.13 3.97
C VAL A 79 -7.08 -14.97 5.09
N GLY A 80 -7.95 -15.36 6.04
CA GLY A 80 -7.63 -15.90 7.37
C GLY A 80 -6.58 -17.01 7.44
N PRO A 81 -6.20 -17.42 8.66
CA PRO A 81 -5.02 -18.25 8.88
C PRO A 81 -5.20 -19.58 8.16
N LEU A 82 -4.35 -19.83 7.17
CA LEU A 82 -4.40 -21.03 6.39
C LEU A 82 -3.92 -22.20 7.24
N THR A 83 -4.78 -23.20 7.38
CA THR A 83 -4.33 -24.54 7.70
C THR A 83 -3.60 -25.12 6.48
N PRO A 84 -2.73 -26.14 6.63
CA PRO A 84 -1.95 -26.69 5.51
C PRO A 84 -2.79 -27.10 4.29
N LEU A 85 -4.07 -27.47 4.46
CA LEU A 85 -4.98 -27.81 3.37
C LEU A 85 -5.60 -26.59 2.65
N ALA A 86 -5.66 -25.42 3.31
CA ALA A 86 -6.31 -24.24 2.76
C ALA A 86 -5.45 -23.50 1.72
N VAL A 87 -4.12 -23.66 1.75
CA VAL A 87 -3.19 -23.09 0.75
C VAL A 87 -3.47 -23.63 -0.65
N GLN A 88 -3.80 -24.92 -0.76
CA GLN A 88 -4.09 -25.57 -2.05
C GLN A 88 -5.46 -25.13 -2.62
N ALA A 89 -6.43 -24.81 -1.74
CA ALA A 89 -7.78 -24.41 -2.12
C ALA A 89 -7.84 -22.94 -2.63
N ALA A 90 -6.96 -22.07 -2.14
CA ALA A 90 -6.95 -20.65 -2.54
C ALA A 90 -6.56 -20.43 -4.00
N CYS A 91 -5.72 -21.30 -4.58
CA CYS A 91 -5.31 -21.24 -5.99
C CYS A 91 -6.30 -21.97 -6.93
N THR A 92 -7.39 -22.55 -6.40
CA THR A 92 -8.41 -23.28 -7.19
C THR A 92 -9.75 -22.56 -7.31
N VAL A 93 -9.87 -21.31 -6.84
CA VAL A 93 -11.05 -20.49 -7.13
C VAL A 93 -11.06 -20.19 -8.64
N PRO A 94 -12.11 -20.57 -9.39
CA PRO A 94 -12.14 -20.33 -10.83
C PRO A 94 -12.14 -18.83 -11.08
N CYS A 95 -11.06 -18.35 -11.69
CA CYS A 95 -10.96 -17.04 -12.30
C CYS A 95 -12.23 -16.82 -13.17
N SER A 96 -13.11 -15.92 -12.72
CA SER A 96 -14.48 -15.73 -13.23
C SER A 96 -14.46 -15.36 -14.73
N PRO A 97 -15.38 -15.88 -15.57
CA PRO A 97 -15.29 -15.81 -17.04
C PRO A 97 -15.59 -14.43 -17.67
N ALA A 98 -15.64 -13.35 -16.90
CA ALA A 98 -16.05 -12.03 -17.38
C ALA A 98 -14.87 -11.11 -17.80
N GLY A 99 -13.81 -11.65 -18.38
CA GLY A 99 -12.67 -10.84 -18.84
C GLY A 99 -11.71 -11.57 -19.79
N PRO A 100 -10.83 -10.82 -20.50
CA PRO A 100 -9.79 -11.39 -21.36
C PRO A 100 -8.87 -12.34 -20.57
N PRO A 101 -8.29 -13.37 -21.21
CA PRO A 101 -7.69 -14.51 -20.53
C PRO A 101 -6.59 -14.08 -19.54
N PRO A 102 -6.67 -14.48 -18.24
CA PRO A 102 -5.66 -14.16 -17.27
C PRO A 102 -4.37 -14.96 -17.54
N ARG A 103 -3.22 -14.35 -17.24
CA ARG A 103 -1.94 -15.07 -17.22
C ARG A 103 -1.94 -15.95 -15.97
N ALA A 104 -1.34 -17.15 -16.08
CA ALA A 104 -1.30 -18.18 -15.03
C ALA A 104 -0.60 -17.80 -13.71
N ARG A 105 -0.27 -16.52 -13.49
CA ARG A 105 0.24 -15.95 -12.24
C ARG A 105 -0.79 -15.08 -11.52
N ASP A 106 -1.95 -14.88 -12.13
CA ASP A 106 -3.05 -14.04 -11.63
C ASP A 106 -4.26 -14.89 -11.15
N CYS A 107 -4.02 -16.19 -10.96
CA CYS A 107 -4.71 -17.08 -10.03
C CYS A 107 -3.58 -17.69 -9.14
#